data_AF-A0A7C2XPC1-F1
#
_entry.id   AF-A0A7C2XPC1-F1
#
_cell.length_a   1.000
_cell.length_b   1.000
_cell.length_c   1.000
_cell.angle_alpha   90.00
_cell.angle_beta   90.00
_cell.angle_gamma   90.00
#
_symmetry.space_group_name_H-M   'P 1'
#
loop_
_entity.id
_entity.type
_entity.pdbx_description
1 polymer ?
#
loop_
_entity_poly.entity_id
_entity_poly.type
_entity_poly.pdbx_seq_one_letter_code
_entity_poly.pdbx_strand_id
1 'polypeptide(L)'
;MERLRFSPRGEPSRERPFEASAEGGPLVILPASDVPMEMRLVRMVDRAIRSVLIRAPECVVGPATSECAHVERSGVRECLLYGPGRFELARQPDEHCRLEDVVAGCKVLALALLRTLREDEDDSPRRIFRTEASH
;
A
#
# COMPACT_ATOMS: atom_id res chain seq x y z
N MET A 1 -6.20 5.32 -10.75
CA MET A 1 -5.42 4.39 -9.91
C MET A 1 -4.92 5.12 -8.69
N GLU A 2 -5.27 4.61 -7.50
CA GLU A 2 -4.96 5.24 -6.23
C GLU A 2 -3.73 4.63 -5.59
N ARG A 3 -2.92 5.44 -4.89
CA ARG A 3 -1.70 4.99 -4.21
C ARG A 3 -1.88 5.21 -2.70
N LEU A 4 -1.38 4.31 -1.87
CA LEU A 4 -1.46 4.44 -0.42
C LEU A 4 -0.04 4.62 0.12
N ARG A 5 0.20 5.72 0.82
CA ARG A 5 1.45 6.04 1.50
C ARG A 5 1.42 5.53 2.95
N PHE A 6 2.58 5.12 3.41
CA PHE A 6 2.85 4.99 4.82
C PHE A 6 4.14 5.74 5.16
N SER A 7 4.07 6.75 6.02
CA SER A 7 5.25 7.33 6.66
C SER A 7 5.21 6.97 8.14
N PRO A 8 6.30 6.48 8.77
CA PRO A 8 6.27 6.08 10.18
C PRO A 8 6.43 7.22 11.18
N ARG A 9 6.89 8.41 10.78
CA ARG A 9 7.00 9.58 11.67
C ARG A 9 6.03 10.68 11.26
N GLY A 10 5.25 11.16 12.22
CA GLY A 10 4.11 12.07 12.03
C GLY A 10 4.52 13.51 11.82
N GLU A 11 5.44 13.80 10.90
CA GLU A 11 5.59 15.17 10.42
C GLU A 11 4.68 15.36 9.21
N PRO A 12 3.64 16.22 9.30
CA PRO A 12 2.92 16.66 8.13
C PRO A 12 3.92 17.45 7.29
N SER A 13 4.35 16.88 6.17
CA SER A 13 5.19 17.57 5.21
C SER A 13 4.43 18.80 4.72
N ARG A 14 4.88 19.98 5.16
CA ARG A 14 4.43 21.29 4.68
C ARG A 14 4.47 21.32 3.15
N GLU A 15 3.27 21.40 2.57
CA GLU A 15 2.91 22.13 1.35
C GLU A 15 4.04 22.32 0.33
N ARG A 16 4.38 21.27 -0.42
CA ARG A 16 4.66 21.43 -1.85
C ARG A 16 4.09 20.20 -2.58
N PRO A 17 3.27 20.39 -3.63
CA PRO A 17 2.98 19.32 -4.57
C PRO A 17 4.30 18.72 -5.05
N PHE A 18 4.49 17.42 -4.85
CA PHE A 18 5.69 16.74 -5.30
C PHE A 18 5.51 16.39 -6.78
N GLU A 19 6.27 17.06 -7.64
CA GLU A 19 6.41 16.68 -9.04
C GLU A 19 7.36 15.48 -9.12
N ALA A 20 6.79 14.28 -9.24
CA ALA A 20 7.58 13.10 -9.57
C ALA A 20 8.13 13.27 -10.99
N SER A 21 9.38 13.70 -11.12
CA SER A 21 10.01 13.90 -12.43
C SER A 21 10.27 12.55 -13.11
N ALA A 22 9.26 12.07 -13.84
CA ALA A 22 9.32 11.17 -14.99
C ALA A 22 7.87 10.87 -15.43
N GLU A 23 7.41 11.59 -16.46
CA GLU A 23 6.22 11.38 -17.29
C GLU A 23 4.82 11.36 -16.65
N GLY A 24 4.69 11.46 -15.33
CA GLY A 24 3.39 11.64 -14.66
C GLY A 24 3.35 12.96 -13.92
N GLY A 25 2.33 13.78 -14.16
CA GLY A 25 2.00 14.99 -13.39
C GLY A 25 1.96 14.82 -11.84
N PRO A 26 1.67 15.91 -11.11
CA PRO A 26 1.97 16.00 -9.69
C PRO A 26 1.23 14.96 -8.85
N LEU A 27 1.92 14.46 -7.81
CA LEU A 27 1.29 13.62 -6.80
C LEU A 27 0.60 14.48 -5.75
N VAL A 28 -0.61 14.05 -5.39
CA VAL A 28 -1.48 14.76 -4.45
C VAL A 28 -1.73 13.85 -3.26
N ILE A 29 -1.44 14.34 -2.06
CA ILE A 29 -1.82 13.66 -0.81
C ILE A 29 -3.32 13.88 -0.61
N LEU A 30 -4.07 12.79 -0.46
CA LEU A 30 -5.49 12.85 -0.14
C LEU A 30 -5.71 12.90 1.37
N PRO A 31 -6.70 13.66 1.85
CA PRO A 31 -7.14 13.56 3.23
C PRO A 31 -7.71 12.16 3.49
N ALA A 32 -7.71 11.74 4.76
CA ALA A 32 -8.17 10.40 5.14
C ALA A 32 -9.64 10.10 4.75
N SER A 33 -10.48 11.13 4.58
CA SER A 33 -11.87 10.99 4.12
C SER A 33 -12.00 10.57 2.66
N ASP A 34 -10.98 10.89 1.85
CA ASP A 34 -11.02 10.75 0.40
C ASP A 34 -10.23 9.52 -0.06
N VAL A 35 -9.83 8.67 0.91
CA VAL A 35 -9.22 7.37 0.61
C VAL A 35 -10.29 6.48 -0.03
N PRO A 36 -9.99 5.81 -1.15
CA PRO A 36 -10.92 4.94 -1.89
C PRO A 36 -11.17 3.63 -1.16
N MET A 37 -11.89 3.72 -0.05
CA MET A 37 -12.17 2.60 0.84
C MET A 37 -13.12 1.58 0.20
N GLU A 38 -13.64 1.82 -1.00
CA GLU A 38 -14.37 0.83 -1.81
C GLU A 38 -13.48 -0.34 -2.25
N MET A 39 -12.18 -0.12 -2.47
CA MET A 39 -11.25 -1.19 -2.87
C MET A 39 -10.90 -2.07 -1.68
N ARG A 40 -11.07 -3.38 -1.84
CA ARG A 40 -10.74 -4.35 -0.77
C ARG A 40 -9.27 -4.29 -0.42
N LEU A 41 -8.41 -4.23 -1.42
CA LEU A 41 -6.95 -4.13 -1.25
C LEU A 41 -6.57 -2.92 -0.39
N VAL A 42 -7.17 -1.75 -0.64
CA VAL A 42 -6.92 -0.52 0.13
C VAL A 42 -7.32 -0.69 1.59
N ARG A 43 -8.50 -1.26 1.86
CA ARG A 43 -8.95 -1.52 3.24
C ARG A 43 -8.02 -2.46 4.01
N MET A 44 -7.52 -3.51 3.36
CA MET A 44 -6.64 -4.49 4.03
C MET A 44 -5.30 -3.87 4.42
N VAL A 45 -4.72 -3.07 3.51
CA VAL A 45 -3.45 -2.38 3.78
C VAL A 45 -3.64 -1.25 4.80
N ASP A 46 -4.71 -0.45 4.73
CA ASP A 46 -5.02 0.59 5.74
C ASP A 46 -5.15 0.00 7.15
N ARG A 47 -5.84 -1.13 7.30
CA ARG A 47 -5.94 -1.82 8.58
C ARG A 47 -4.56 -2.33 9.04
N ALA A 48 -3.71 -2.81 8.13
CA ALA A 48 -2.43 -3.45 8.44
C ALA A 48 -1.41 -2.44 8.98
N ILE A 49 -1.05 -1.44 8.16
CA ILE A 49 -1.35 -0.06 8.52
C ILE A 49 -1.31 0.33 10.00
N ARG A 50 -2.51 0.67 10.44
CA ARG A 50 -2.88 1.06 11.79
C ARG A 50 -2.47 0.03 12.84
N SER A 51 -2.43 -1.26 12.51
CA SER A 51 -2.09 -2.31 13.48
C SER A 51 -0.60 -2.39 13.78
N VAL A 52 0.24 -2.25 12.76
CA VAL A 52 1.70 -2.37 12.91
C VAL A 52 2.29 -1.06 13.44
N LEU A 53 1.72 0.07 13.01
CA LEU A 53 2.38 1.37 13.12
C LEU A 53 1.62 2.34 14.03
N ILE A 54 0.44 1.93 14.51
CA ILE A 54 -0.40 2.67 15.46
C ILE A 54 -0.69 4.10 14.95
N ARG A 55 -0.83 4.24 13.63
CA ARG A 55 -1.19 5.50 12.97
C ARG A 55 -1.94 5.24 11.67
N ALA A 56 -2.69 6.24 11.22
CA ALA A 56 -3.33 6.20 9.91
C ALA A 56 -2.28 6.28 8.78
N PRO A 57 -2.50 5.57 7.66
CA PRO A 57 -1.75 5.82 6.43
C PRO A 57 -2.09 7.20 5.88
N GLU A 58 -1.20 7.72 5.05
CA GLU A 58 -1.48 8.86 4.17
C GLU A 58 -1.83 8.28 2.80
N CYS A 59 -2.79 8.82 2.05
CA CYS A 59 -3.06 8.32 0.69
C CYS A 59 -2.48 9.30 -0.31
N VAL A 60 -1.91 8.82 -1.41
CA VAL A 60 -1.31 9.66 -2.45
C VAL A 60 -1.90 9.24 -3.78
N VAL A 61 -2.49 10.15 -4.54
CA VAL A 61 -2.97 9.85 -5.89
C VAL A 61 -2.18 10.64 -6.91
N GLY A 62 -2.09 10.08 -8.11
CA GLY A 62 -1.47 10.74 -9.24
C GLY A 62 -1.56 9.88 -10.48
N PRO A 63 -1.03 10.37 -11.60
CA PRO A 63 -1.08 9.67 -12.88
C PRO A 63 -0.52 8.24 -12.78
N ALA A 64 -1.07 7.31 -13.56
CA ALA A 64 -0.60 5.92 -13.53
C ALA A 64 0.89 5.86 -13.92
N THR A 65 1.70 5.16 -13.13
CA THR A 65 3.07 4.84 -13.57
C THR A 65 3.00 3.80 -14.69
N SER A 66 4.09 3.64 -15.43
CA SER A 66 4.20 2.63 -16.49
C SER A 66 3.88 1.22 -15.98
N GLU A 67 4.25 0.90 -14.73
CA GLU A 67 3.96 -0.38 -14.09
C GLU A 67 2.47 -0.53 -13.77
N CYS A 68 1.82 0.49 -13.21
CA CYS A 68 0.37 0.46 -12.98
C CYS A 68 -0.40 0.31 -14.29
N ALA A 69 -0.01 1.03 -15.34
CA ALA A 69 -0.63 0.92 -16.66
C ALA A 69 -0.44 -0.49 -17.26
N HIS A 70 0.69 -1.15 -16.98
CA HIS A 70 0.90 -2.54 -17.37
C HIS A 70 -0.06 -3.50 -16.63
N VAL A 71 -0.21 -3.31 -15.31
CA VAL A 71 -1.16 -4.12 -14.50
C VAL A 71 -2.60 -3.87 -14.94
N GLU A 72 -3.00 -2.64 -15.22
CA GLU A 72 -4.33 -2.32 -15.76
C GLU A 72 -4.61 -3.08 -17.07
N ARG A 73 -3.64 -3.12 -17.99
CA ARG A 73 -3.77 -3.86 -19.26
C ARG A 73 -3.91 -5.37 -19.07
N SER A 74 -3.51 -5.92 -17.93
CA SER A 74 -3.69 -7.34 -17.62
C SER A 74 -5.12 -7.72 -17.19
N GLY A 75 -6.00 -6.74 -16.97
CA GLY A 75 -7.38 -6.96 -16.51
C GLY A 75 -7.54 -7.08 -14.99
N VAL A 76 -6.46 -6.83 -14.23
CA VAL A 76 -6.52 -6.73 -12.76
C VAL A 76 -7.34 -5.51 -12.36
N ARG A 77 -8.34 -5.73 -11.49
CA ARG A 77 -9.34 -4.72 -11.11
C ARG A 77 -8.93 -3.80 -9.97
N GLU A 78 -8.14 -4.31 -9.03
CA GLU A 78 -7.62 -3.54 -7.89
C GLU A 78 -6.09 -3.63 -7.91
N CYS A 79 -5.42 -2.47 -7.99
CA CYS A 79 -3.96 -2.37 -7.93
C CYS A 79 -3.58 -1.23 -6.99
N LEU A 80 -2.58 -1.48 -6.15
CA LEU A 80 -2.08 -0.53 -5.17
C LEU A 80 -0.56 -0.55 -5.17
N LEU A 81 0.06 0.63 -5.26
CA LEU A 81 1.48 0.78 -4.98
C LEU A 81 1.69 0.94 -3.47
N TYR A 82 2.61 0.14 -2.93
CA TYR A 82 2.95 0.12 -1.51
C TYR A 82 4.44 -0.16 -1.33
N GLY A 83 5.08 0.57 -0.42
CA GLY A 83 6.45 0.29 0.00
C GLY A 83 6.89 1.18 1.17
N PRO A 84 7.84 0.72 2.00
CA PRO A 84 8.47 1.56 3.02
C PRO A 84 9.48 2.53 2.40
N GLY A 85 9.75 3.62 3.10
CA GLY A 85 10.72 4.63 2.67
C GLY A 85 10.08 5.96 2.31
N ARG A 86 10.93 6.93 1.99
CA ARG A 86 10.51 8.31 1.71
C ARG A 86 10.39 8.48 0.21
N PHE A 87 9.18 8.77 -0.25
CA PHE A 87 8.91 8.99 -1.66
C PHE A 87 9.74 10.15 -2.23
N GLU A 88 10.04 11.16 -1.41
CA GLU A 88 10.80 12.34 -1.82
C GLU A 88 12.28 12.02 -2.12
N LEU A 89 12.79 10.91 -1.59
CA LEU A 89 14.16 10.45 -1.83
C LEU A 89 14.25 9.46 -3.00
N ALA A 90 13.12 8.99 -3.52
CA ALA A 90 13.12 8.00 -4.58
C ALA A 90 13.80 8.54 -5.84
N ARG A 91 14.69 7.73 -6.43
CA ARG A 91 15.49 8.02 -7.64
C ARG A 91 16.43 9.22 -7.48
N GLN A 92 16.74 9.62 -6.25
CA GLN A 92 17.79 10.61 -5.97
C GLN A 92 19.15 9.90 -5.75
N PRO A 93 20.29 10.55 -6.03
CA PRO A 93 21.61 9.95 -5.82
C PRO A 93 21.88 9.48 -4.39
N ASP A 94 21.24 10.13 -3.41
CA ASP A 94 21.33 9.83 -1.97
C ASP A 94 20.09 9.07 -1.45
N GLU A 95 19.37 8.36 -2.32
CA GLU A 95 18.24 7.53 -1.94
C GLU A 95 18.61 6.54 -0.82
N HIS A 96 17.83 6.57 0.25
CA HIS A 96 18.00 5.65 1.38
C HIS A 96 16.67 5.37 2.06
N CYS A 97 16.60 4.23 2.75
CA CYS A 97 15.48 3.83 3.58
C CYS A 97 16.01 3.32 4.92
N ARG A 98 15.32 3.63 6.01
CA ARG A 98 15.71 3.13 7.33
C ARG A 98 15.40 1.65 7.43
N LEU A 99 16.28 0.89 8.08
CA LEU A 99 16.05 -0.53 8.31
C LEU A 99 14.75 -0.78 9.10
N GLU A 100 14.45 0.07 10.08
CA GLU A 100 13.21 -0.02 10.85
C GLU A 100 11.97 0.12 9.97
N ASP A 101 12.02 1.02 8.98
CA ASP A 101 10.92 1.26 8.05
C ASP A 101 10.73 0.06 7.13
N VAL A 102 11.83 -0.56 6.67
CA VAL A 102 11.78 -1.81 5.91
C VAL A 102 11.14 -2.93 6.73
N VAL A 103 11.59 -3.15 7.96
CA VAL A 103 11.03 -4.18 8.86
C VAL A 103 9.55 -3.94 9.14
N ALA A 104 9.17 -2.70 9.41
CA ALA A 104 7.77 -2.34 9.61
C ALA A 104 6.93 -2.54 8.34
N GLY A 105 7.48 -2.18 7.18
CA GLY A 105 6.85 -2.37 5.88
C GLY A 105 6.58 -3.84 5.57
N CYS A 106 7.56 -4.71 5.83
CA CYS A 106 7.38 -6.16 5.69
C CYS A 106 6.28 -6.69 6.62
N LYS A 107 6.21 -6.23 7.88
CA LYS A 107 5.16 -6.62 8.83
C LYS A 107 3.77 -6.20 8.34
N VAL A 108 3.64 -4.99 7.80
CA VAL A 108 2.38 -4.48 7.22
C VAL A 108 1.96 -5.35 6.03
N LEU A 109 2.88 -5.60 5.08
CA LEU A 109 2.56 -6.39 3.90
C LEU A 109 2.13 -7.82 4.28
N ALA A 110 2.88 -8.45 5.19
CA ALA A 110 2.54 -9.78 5.70
C ALA A 110 1.15 -9.81 6.36
N LEU A 111 0.83 -8.83 7.20
CA LEU A 111 -0.48 -8.75 7.87
C LEU A 111 -1.62 -8.44 6.88
N ALA A 112 -1.39 -7.57 5.89
CA ALA A 112 -2.37 -7.28 4.86
C ALA A 112 -2.70 -8.54 4.05
N LEU A 113 -1.68 -9.28 3.60
CA LEU A 113 -1.84 -10.55 2.88
C LEU A 113 -2.60 -11.58 3.73
N LEU A 114 -2.22 -11.75 5.01
CA LEU A 114 -2.92 -12.66 5.91
C LEU A 114 -4.39 -12.29 6.09
N ARG A 115 -4.74 -11.01 6.09
CA ARG A 115 -6.13 -10.55 6.18
C ARG A 115 -6.90 -10.81 4.90
N THR A 116 -6.30 -10.50 3.75
CA THR A 116 -6.88 -10.83 2.44
C THR A 116 -7.18 -12.33 2.38
N LEU A 117 -6.20 -13.20 2.65
CA LEU A 117 -6.40 -14.66 2.57
C LEU A 117 -7.39 -15.25 3.60
N ARG A 118 -7.75 -14.49 4.64
CA ARG A 118 -8.72 -14.90 5.67
C ARG A 118 -10.11 -14.37 5.41
N GLU A 119 -10.27 -13.21 4.76
CA GLU A 119 -11.60 -12.72 4.37
C GLU A 119 -12.16 -13.51 3.17
N ASP A 120 -11.31 -14.20 2.41
CA ASP A 120 -11.71 -15.20 1.42
C ASP A 120 -11.97 -16.58 2.08
N GLU A 121 -12.84 -16.68 3.10
CA GLU A 121 -13.15 -17.99 3.73
C GLU A 121 -13.66 -19.03 2.70
N ASP A 122 -14.33 -18.59 1.63
CA ASP A 122 -14.80 -19.46 0.55
C ASP A 122 -13.67 -19.95 -0.40
N ASP A 123 -12.52 -19.24 -0.46
CA ASP A 123 -11.36 -19.55 -1.33
C ASP A 123 -10.04 -19.59 -0.53
N SER A 124 -10.11 -19.93 0.76
CA SER A 124 -8.95 -19.83 1.65
C SER A 124 -7.95 -20.96 1.37
N PRO A 125 -6.64 -20.68 1.27
CA PRO A 125 -5.60 -21.71 1.21
C PRO A 125 -5.61 -22.65 2.43
N ARG A 126 -6.26 -22.24 3.53
CA ARG A 126 -6.50 -23.08 4.71
C ARG A 126 -7.28 -24.35 4.40
N ARG A 127 -8.09 -24.36 3.34
CA ARG A 127 -8.83 -25.54 2.87
C ARG A 127 -7.89 -26.67 2.43
N ILE A 128 -6.71 -26.34 1.90
CA ILE A 128 -5.66 -27.30 1.52
C ILE A 128 -5.12 -28.05 2.74
N PHE A 129 -5.18 -27.44 3.92
CA PHE A 129 -4.71 -28.01 5.18
C PHE A 129 -5.84 -28.60 6.05
N ARG A 130 -7.11 -28.57 5.61
CA ARG A 130 -8.17 -29.40 6.20
C ARG A 130 -7.92 -30.84 5.77
N THR A 131 -7.14 -31.56 6.57
CA THR A 131 -7.23 -33.03 6.56
C THR A 131 -8.66 -33.37 6.98
N GLU A 132 -9.36 -34.14 6.15
CA GLU A 132 -10.67 -34.68 6.52
C GLU A 132 -10.49 -35.57 7.75
N ALA A 133 -10.78 -35.02 8.92
CA ALA A 133 -11.04 -35.81 10.10
C ALA A 133 -12.46 -36.40 9.93
N SER A 134 -12.58 -37.40 9.07
CA SER A 134 -13.67 -38.36 9.12
C SER A 134 -13.32 -39.41 10.16
N HIS A 135 -13.94 -39.31 11.34
CA HIS A 135 -14.54 -40.44 12.04
C HIS A 135 -15.52 -39.94 13.09
#